data_AF-A0AAD5SAZ5-F1
#
_entry.id   AF-A0AAD5SAZ5-F1
#
_cell.length_a   1.000
_cell.length_b   1.000
_cell.length_c   1.000
_cell.angle_alpha   90.00
_cell.angle_beta   90.00
_cell.angle_gamma   90.00
#
_symmetry.space_group_name_H-M   'P 1'
#
loop_
_entity.id
_entity.type
_entity.pdbx_description
1 polymer ?
#
loop_
_entity_poly.entity_id
_entity_poly.type
_entity_poly.pdbx_seq_one_letter_code
_entity_poly.pdbx_strand_id
1 'polypeptide(L)' 'VKYKVVHEYVPQLPDELGLVPGDMVELKGSYDDGWGKGRNVRTGLEGTFPMACIEAI' A
#
# COMPACT_ATOMS: atom_id res chain seq x y z
N VAL A 1 4.99 10.16 3.05
CA VAL A 1 5.98 9.40 3.85
C VAL A 1 6.14 8.02 3.21
N LYS A 2 7.35 7.47 3.17
CA LYS A 2 7.61 6.16 2.53
C LYS A 2 7.53 5.04 3.57
N TYR A 3 6.89 3.95 3.18
CA TYR A 3 6.73 2.75 3.99
C TYR A 3 7.21 1.55 3.19
N LYS A 4 7.74 0.54 3.89
CA LYS A 4 8.15 -0.72 3.28
C LYS A 4 6.97 -1.70 3.30
N VAL A 5 6.75 -2.39 2.20
CA VAL A 5 5.80 -3.51 2.16
C VAL A 5 6.42 -4.71 2.85
N VAL A 6 5.72 -5.26 3.85
CA VAL A 6 6.13 -6.44 4.62
C VAL A 6 5.22 -7.65 4.38
N HIS A 7 4.01 -7.44 3.89
CA HIS A 7 3.08 -8.51 3.49
C HIS A 7 2.56 -8.29 2.07
N GLU A 8 2.35 -9.41 1.36
CA GLU A 8 1.71 -9.40 0.05
C GLU A 8 0.23 -9.03 0.16
N TYR A 9 -0.27 -8.31 -0.84
CA TYR A 9 -1.70 -8.05 -0.98
C TYR A 9 -2.11 -8.14 -2.46
N VAL A 10 -3.09 -8.99 -2.75
CA VAL A 10 -3.67 -9.15 -4.08
C VAL A 10 -4.99 -8.36 -4.13
N PRO A 11 -5.11 -7.36 -5.02
CA PRO A 11 -6.32 -6.55 -5.17
C PRO A 11 -7.56 -7.39 -5.45
N GLN A 12 -8.66 -7.08 -4.76
CA GLN A 12 -9.98 -7.68 -4.99
C GLN A 12 -10.91 -6.72 -5.74
N LEU A 13 -10.68 -5.42 -5.63
CA LEU A 13 -11.43 -4.37 -6.30
C LEU A 13 -10.53 -3.55 -7.25
N PRO A 14 -11.09 -2.94 -8.31
CA PRO A 14 -10.29 -2.20 -9.31
C PRO A 14 -9.54 -0.98 -8.75
N ASP A 15 -9.97 -0.43 -7.62
CA ASP A 15 -9.35 0.73 -6.97
C ASP A 15 -8.27 0.35 -5.94
N GLU A 16 -8.06 -0.93 -5.71
CA GLU A 16 -7.07 -1.43 -4.76
C GLU A 16 -5.66 -1.55 -5.37
N LEU A 17 -4.65 -1.30 -4.54
CA LEU A 17 -3.24 -1.35 -4.89
C LEU A 17 -2.64 -2.69 -4.50
N GLY A 18 -2.07 -3.40 -5.47
CA GLY A 18 -1.30 -4.62 -5.21
C GLY A 18 0.02 -4.33 -4.51
N LEU A 19 0.35 -5.17 -3.51
CA LEU A 19 1.55 -5.02 -2.69
C LEU A 19 2.41 -6.28 -2.77
N VAL A 20 3.72 -6.09 -2.90
CA VAL A 20 4.72 -7.18 -2.91
C VAL A 20 5.79 -6.88 -1.86
N PRO A 21 6.12 -7.82 -0.94
CA PRO A 21 7.13 -7.58 0.08
C PRO A 21 8.46 -7.09 -0.48
N GLY A 22 9.03 -6.08 0.17
CA GLY A 22 10.25 -5.40 -0.27
C GLY A 22 10.02 -4.19 -1.17
N ASP A 23 8.82 -4.03 -1.74
CA ASP A 23 8.44 -2.78 -2.42
C ASP A 23 8.31 -1.63 -1.42
N MET A 24 8.24 -0.42 -1.98
CA MET A 24 8.06 0.82 -1.24
C MET A 24 6.74 1.46 -1.63
N VAL A 25 5.99 1.94 -0.65
CA VAL A 25 4.73 2.68 -0.86
C VAL A 25 4.88 4.10 -0.32
N GLU A 26 4.52 5.08 -1.15
CA GLU A 26 4.27 6.44 -0.69
C GLU A 26 2.83 6.55 -0.20
N LEU A 27 2.65 6.63 1.12
CA LEU A 27 1.34 6.79 1.72
C LEU A 27 0.83 8.23 1.51
N LYS A 28 -0.37 8.35 0.93
CA LYS A 28 -1.06 9.62 0.68
C LYS A 28 -2.15 9.91 1.72
N GLY A 29 -2.75 8.88 2.31
CA GLY A 29 -3.73 9.01 3.38
C GLY A 29 -4.04 7.65 4.01
N SER A 30 -4.51 7.67 5.25
CA SER A 30 -5.04 6.51 5.97
C SER A 30 -6.49 6.78 6.37
N TYR A 31 -7.26 5.72 6.52
CA TYR A 31 -8.65 5.72 6.95
C TYR A 31 -8.77 4.98 8.29
N ASP A 32 -9.83 5.26 9.06
CA ASP A 32 -10.01 4.71 10.43
C ASP A 32 -10.43 3.23 10.44
N ASP A 33 -10.62 2.62 9.27
CA ASP A 33 -11.01 1.22 9.09
C ASP A 33 -9.82 0.29 8.81
N GLY A 34 -8.59 0.80 8.92
CA GLY A 34 -7.36 0.04 8.67
C GLY A 34 -6.89 0.06 7.23
N TRP A 35 -7.52 0.83 6.34
CA TRP A 35 -7.07 1.01 4.97
C TRP A 35 -6.22 2.27 4.79
N GLY A 36 -5.37 2.24 3.78
CA GLY A 36 -4.57 3.36 3.31
C GLY A 36 -4.75 3.58 1.82
N LYS A 37 -4.47 4.79 1.35
CA LYS A 37 -4.33 5.13 -0.05
C LYS A 37 -2.91 5.60 -0.33
N GLY A 38 -2.29 5.10 -1.39
CA GLY A 38 -0.90 5.39 -1.68
C GLY A 38 -0.48 5.01 -3.09
N ARG A 39 0.82 5.15 -3.34
CA ARG A 39 1.46 4.84 -4.62
C ARG A 39 2.58 3.83 -4.41
N ASN A 40 2.56 2.72 -5.13
CA ASN A 40 3.71 1.81 -5.16
C ASN A 40 4.81 2.45 -6.01
N VAL A 41 5.99 2.65 -5.43
CA VAL A 41 7.11 3.35 -6.07
C VAL A 41 7.68 2.55 -7.26
N ARG A 42 7.66 1.21 -7.18
CA ARG A 42 8.17 0.33 -8.24
C ARG A 42 7.26 0.31 -9.46
N THR A 43 5.96 0.13 -9.26
CA THR A 43 5.00 0.00 -10.37
C THR A 43 4.42 1.35 -10.82
N GLY A 44 4.51 2.38 -9.98
CA GLY A 44 3.91 3.68 -10.20
C GLY A 44 2.39 3.71 -10.00
N LEU A 45 1.76 2.56 -9.73
CA LEU A 45 0.32 2.42 -9.56
C LEU A 45 -0.16 3.00 -8.23
N GLU A 46 -1.40 3.47 -8.21
CA GLU A 46 -2.05 4.04 -7.05
C GLU A 46 -3.35 3.31 -6.75
N GLY A 47 -3.67 3.21 -5.46
CA GLY A 47 -4.89 2.56 -5.01
C GLY A 47 -4.96 2.47 -3.49
N THR A 48 -6.01 1.81 -3.03
CA THR A 48 -6.26 1.51 -1.62
C THR A 48 -5.66 0.17 -1.22
N PHE A 49 -5.16 0.04 0.00
CA PHE A 49 -4.59 -1.22 0.49
C PHE A 49 -4.68 -1.31 2.03
N PRO A 50 -4.58 -2.50 2.63
CA PRO A 50 -4.56 -2.65 4.08
C PRO A 50 -3.28 -2.07 4.69
N MET A 51 -3.40 -1.18 5.68
CA MET A 51 -2.26 -0.58 6.37
C MET A 51 -1.38 -1.62 7.07
N ALA A 52 -1.95 -2.77 7.47
CA ALA A 52 -1.23 -3.88 8.07
C ALA A 52 -0.14 -4.49 7.17
N CYS A 53 -0.19 -4.24 5.85
CA CYS A 53 0.80 -4.76 4.91
C CYS A 53 2.09 -3.93 4.82
N ILE A 54 2.14 -2.76 5.47
CA ILE A 54 3.25 -1.83 5.39
C ILE A 54 3.79 -1.43 6.77
N GLU A 55 5.08 -1.13 6.84
CA GLU A 55 5.75 -0.65 8.06
C GLU A 55 6.54 0.63 7.79
N ALA A 56 6.64 1.47 8.82
CA ALA A 56 7.50 2.65 8.77
C ALA A 56 8.97 2.20 8.69
N ILE A 57 9.80 3.01 8.04
CA ILE A 57 11.27 2.83 8.03
C ILE A 57 11.87 3.53 9.24
#